data_AF-Q9ARA6-F1
#
_entry.id   AF-Q9ARA6-F1
#
_cell.length_a   1.000
_cell.length_b   1.000
_cell.length_c   1.000
_cell.angle_alpha   90.00
_cell.angle_beta   90.00
_cell.angle_gamma   90.00
#
_symmetry.space_group_name_H-M   'P 1'
#
loop_
_entity.id
_entity.type
_entity.pdbx_description
1 polymer ?
#
loop_
_entity_poly.entity_id
_entity_poly.type
_entity_poly.pdbx_seq_one_letter_code
_entity_poly.pdbx_strand_id
1 'polypeptide(L)'
;LLFLDDVDIKLKFNEILGQLKDFHLGSRFVITTRDRKVVEQFPHYELYEPKVLGDGHSLQLFRKHAIRQDYPPEEDVALSMKFVEIAAGLPLALSS
;
A
#
# COMPACT_ATOMS: atom_id res chain seq x y z
N LEU A 1 13.66 -12.18 6.73
CA LEU A 1 12.54 -11.25 6.46
C LEU A 1 11.73 -11.86 5.34
N LEU A 2 10.44 -12.11 5.55
CA LEU A 2 9.54 -12.69 4.55
C LEU A 2 8.41 -11.70 4.28
N PHE A 3 8.07 -11.51 3.02
CA PHE A 3 6.93 -10.69 2.59
C PHE A 3 5.84 -11.61 2.05
N LEU A 4 4.62 -11.47 2.58
CA LEU A 4 3.44 -12.18 2.13
C LEU A 4 2.47 -11.13 1.58
N ASP A 5 2.28 -11.15 0.27
CA ASP A 5 1.48 -10.14 -0.43
C ASP A 5 0.04 -10.62 -0.64
N ASP A 6 -0.94 -9.72 -0.50
CA ASP A 6 -2.38 -9.93 -0.75
C ASP A 6 -2.96 -11.18 -0.06
N VAL A 7 -2.63 -11.36 1.23
CA VAL A 7 -3.07 -12.54 1.99
C VAL A 7 -4.56 -12.47 2.32
N ASP A 8 -5.26 -13.58 2.05
CA ASP A 8 -6.68 -13.80 2.37
C ASP A 8 -6.85 -14.53 3.70
N ILE A 9 -7.99 -14.34 4.38
CA ILE A 9 -8.31 -14.96 5.68
C ILE A 9 -8.32 -16.50 5.63
N LYS A 10 -8.54 -17.09 4.45
CA LYS A 10 -8.47 -18.54 4.23
C LYS A 10 -7.05 -19.08 4.29
N LEU A 11 -6.03 -18.22 4.22
CA LEU A 11 -4.64 -18.64 4.32
C LEU A 11 -4.36 -19.15 5.73
N LYS A 12 -4.11 -20.45 5.83
CA LYS A 12 -3.66 -21.07 7.06
C LYS A 12 -2.14 -21.02 7.11
N PHE A 13 -1.61 -19.97 7.72
CA PHE A 13 -0.17 -19.71 7.80
C PHE A 13 0.63 -20.96 8.22
N ASN A 14 0.18 -21.65 9.25
CA ASN A 14 0.86 -22.84 9.78
C ASN A 14 0.89 -24.03 8.82
N GLU A 15 -0.06 -24.13 7.88
CA GLU A 15 -0.09 -25.21 6.88
C GLU A 15 0.90 -24.95 5.72
N ILE A 16 1.21 -23.68 5.45
CA ILE A 16 2.05 -23.29 4.31
C ILE A 16 3.49 -23.03 4.74
N LEU A 17 3.69 -22.34 5.87
CA LEU A 17 4.98 -21.82 6.30
C LEU A 17 5.53 -22.52 7.55
N GLY A 18 4.73 -23.38 8.20
CA GLY A 18 5.07 -23.98 9.49
C GLY A 18 4.69 -23.08 10.67
N GLN A 19 5.00 -23.53 11.90
CA GLN A 19 4.62 -22.79 13.10
C GLN A 19 5.59 -21.63 13.33
N LEU A 20 5.12 -20.53 13.93
CA LEU A 20 5.96 -19.38 14.27
C LEU A 20 7.20 -19.76 15.10
N LYS A 21 7.10 -20.79 15.96
CA LYS A 21 8.20 -21.29 16.79
C LYS A 21 9.33 -21.97 16.00
N ASP A 22 9.05 -22.36 14.76
CA ASP A 22 10.01 -23.04 13.89
C ASP A 22 10.98 -22.04 13.24
N PHE A 23 10.70 -20.73 13.34
CA PHE A 23 11.53 -19.66 12.81
C PHE A 23 12.55 -19.16 13.84
N HIS A 24 13.74 -18.78 13.37
CA HIS A 24 14.78 -18.21 14.22
C HIS A 24 14.34 -16.88 14.85
N LEU A 25 14.81 -16.63 16.08
CA LEU A 25 14.65 -15.34 16.76
C LEU A 25 15.21 -14.21 15.89
N GLY A 26 14.40 -13.17 15.65
CA GLY A 26 14.73 -12.08 14.73
C GLY A 26 14.18 -12.25 13.30
N SER A 27 13.55 -13.39 13.01
CA SER A 27 12.71 -13.52 11.82
C SER A 27 11.59 -12.49 11.85
N ARG A 28 11.34 -11.84 10.71
CA ARG A 28 10.32 -10.81 10.54
C ARG A 28 9.43 -11.19 9.36
N PHE A 29 8.13 -11.01 9.54
CA PHE A 29 7.11 -11.20 8.52
C PHE A 29 6.45 -9.86 8.25
N VAL A 30 6.28 -9.51 6.98
CA VAL A 30 5.48 -8.37 6.55
C VAL A 30 4.34 -8.92 5.72
N ILE A 31 3.12 -8.68 6.16
CA ILE A 31 1.91 -9.20 5.52
C ILE A 31 1.12 -8.00 5.00
N THR A 32 0.82 -7.98 3.71
CA THR A 32 -0.16 -7.05 3.14
C THR A 32 -1.48 -7.81 2.98
N THR A 33 -2.57 -7.15 3.33
CA THR A 33 -3.92 -7.71 3.23
C THR A 33 -4.94 -6.57 3.16
N ARG A 34 -6.11 -6.87 2.61
CA ARG A 34 -7.29 -5.97 2.64
C ARG A 34 -8.22 -6.29 3.81
N ASP A 35 -7.98 -7.38 4.54
CA ASP A 35 -8.81 -7.81 5.67
C ASP A 35 -7.98 -7.88 6.96
N ARG A 36 -8.28 -7.01 7.93
CA ARG A 36 -7.61 -6.97 9.24
C ARG A 36 -7.72 -8.31 9.99
N LYS A 37 -8.76 -9.09 9.73
CA LYS A 37 -8.95 -10.41 10.36
C LYS A 37 -7.84 -11.41 10.03
N VAL A 38 -7.08 -11.19 8.97
CA VAL A 38 -5.91 -12.00 8.64
C VAL A 38 -4.85 -11.87 9.73
N VAL A 39 -4.55 -10.65 10.17
CA VAL A 39 -3.49 -10.43 11.17
C VAL A 39 -3.95 -10.80 12.59
N GLU A 40 -5.26 -10.76 12.86
CA GLU A 40 -5.86 -11.18 14.13
C GLU A 40 -5.64 -12.68 14.44
N GLN A 41 -5.27 -13.49 13.45
CA GLN A 41 -4.92 -14.90 13.65
C GLN A 41 -3.55 -15.10 14.33
N PHE A 42 -2.72 -14.06 14.37
CA PHE A 42 -1.38 -14.14 14.94
C PHE A 42 -1.36 -13.61 16.38
N PRO A 43 -0.64 -14.28 17.30
CA PRO A 43 -0.61 -13.88 18.71
C PRO A 43 0.10 -12.55 18.96
N HIS A 44 1.03 -12.17 18.08
CA HIS A 44 1.80 -10.94 18.17
C HIS A 44 1.93 -10.33 16.76
N TYR A 45 1.37 -9.13 16.58
CA TYR A 45 1.49 -8.38 15.34
C TYR A 45 1.47 -6.87 15.62
N GLU A 46 2.08 -6.11 14.72
CA GLU A 46 1.91 -4.67 14.63
C GLU A 46 1.05 -4.37 13.40
N LEU A 47 0.03 -3.55 13.56
CA LEU A 47 -0.85 -3.14 12.46
C LEU A 47 -0.38 -1.80 11.91
N TYR A 48 -0.14 -1.75 10.60
CA TYR A 48 0.10 -0.51 9.88
C TYR A 48 -0.99 -0.31 8.84
N GLU A 49 -1.68 0.83 8.93
CA GLU A 49 -2.69 1.23 7.97
C GLU A 49 -2.16 2.37 7.10
N PRO A 50 -1.88 2.11 5.81
CA PRO A 50 -1.47 3.16 4.89
C PRO A 50 -2.53 4.25 4.81
N LYS A 51 -2.13 5.50 4.97
CA LYS A 51 -2.99 6.66 4.74
C LYS A 51 -3.02 6.97 3.25
N VAL A 52 -4.11 7.60 2.80
CA VAL A 52 -4.16 8.24 1.47
C VAL A 52 -3.06 9.30 1.35
N LEU A 53 -2.65 9.57 0.10
CA LEU A 53 -1.70 10.63 -0.17
C LEU A 53 -2.36 11.99 0.06
N GLY A 54 -1.62 12.92 0.67
CA GLY A 54 -2.01 14.33 0.68
C GLY A 54 -1.81 14.96 -0.69
N ASP A 55 -2.54 16.04 -0.98
CA ASP A 55 -2.63 16.69 -2.30
C ASP A 55 -1.27 16.94 -2.96
N GLY A 56 -0.27 17.40 -2.20
CA GLY A 56 1.08 17.63 -2.72
C GLY A 56 1.75 16.36 -3.26
N HIS A 57 1.69 15.25 -2.50
CA HIS A 57 2.21 13.95 -2.96
C HIS A 57 1.34 13.35 -4.06
N SER A 58 0.03 13.57 -4.01
CA SER A 58 -0.88 13.12 -5.05
C SER A 58 -0.58 13.77 -6.40
N LEU A 59 -0.36 15.09 -6.39
CA LEU A 59 0.03 15.86 -7.57
C LEU A 59 1.39 15.42 -8.10
N GLN A 60 2.36 15.19 -7.22
CA GLN A 60 3.66 14.66 -7.61
C GLN A 60 3.55 13.29 -8.28
N LEU A 61 2.76 12.38 -7.72
CA LEU A 61 2.54 11.05 -8.28
C LEU A 61 1.87 11.12 -9.65
N PHE A 62 0.77 11.89 -9.76
CA PHE A 62 0.07 12.08 -11.03
C PHE A 62 0.98 12.63 -12.13
N ARG A 63 1.75 13.69 -11.82
CA ARG A 63 2.72 14.28 -12.77
C ARG A 63 3.74 13.27 -13.26
N LYS A 64 4.28 12.45 -12.35
CA LYS A 64 5.25 11.40 -12.69
C LYS A 64 4.67 10.36 -13.65
N HIS A 65 3.40 9.98 -13.48
CA HIS A 65 2.77 8.92 -14.27
C HIS A 65 2.14 9.40 -15.58
N ALA A 66 1.32 10.47 -15.53
CA ALA A 66 0.56 10.95 -16.68
C ALA A 66 1.39 11.87 -17.59
N ILE A 67 2.19 12.76 -17.00
CA ILE A 67 2.90 13.83 -17.73
C ILE A 67 4.38 13.47 -17.98
N ARG A 68 4.93 12.56 -17.16
CA ARG A 68 6.36 12.15 -17.18
C ARG A 68 7.32 13.32 -17.01
N GLN A 69 6.87 14.39 -16.37
CA GLN A 69 7.66 15.60 -16.06
C GLN A 69 7.33 16.04 -14.64
N ASP A 70 8.33 16.55 -13.91
CA ASP A 70 8.15 17.01 -12.53
C ASP A 70 7.34 18.32 -12.44
N TYR A 71 7.37 19.12 -13.52
CA TYR A 71 6.69 20.40 -13.63
C TYR A 71 5.90 20.47 -14.94
N PRO A 72 4.55 20.43 -14.87
CA PRO A 72 3.73 20.62 -16.05
C PRO A 72 3.74 22.10 -16.50
N PRO A 73 3.43 22.38 -17.78
CA PRO A 73 3.08 23.73 -18.23
C PRO A 73 2.00 24.36 -17.33
N GLU A 74 2.00 25.68 -17.14
CA GLU A 74 1.01 26.38 -16.29
C GLU A 74 -0.45 26.03 -16.66
N GLU A 75 -0.71 25.79 -17.94
CA GLU A 75 -2.02 25.44 -18.50
C GLU A 75 -2.55 24.08 -17.98
N ASP A 76 -1.66 23.16 -17.61
CA ASP A 76 -2.00 21.80 -17.16
C ASP A 76 -2.17 21.70 -15.63
N VAL A 77 -1.81 22.75 -14.88
CA VAL A 77 -1.88 22.76 -13.42
C VAL A 77 -3.32 22.64 -12.92
N ALA A 78 -4.25 23.40 -13.51
CA ALA A 78 -5.65 23.39 -13.11
C ALA A 78 -6.33 22.04 -13.40
N LEU A 79 -6.01 21.40 -14.52
CA LEU A 79 -6.53 20.08 -14.89
C LEU A 79 -5.94 18.98 -13.99
N SER A 80 -4.64 19.06 -13.71
CA SER A 80 -3.96 18.13 -12.80
C SER A 80 -4.55 18.18 -11.39
N MET A 81 -4.83 19.38 -10.88
CA MET A 81 -5.46 19.55 -9.56
C MET A 81 -6.87 18.94 -9.50
N LYS A 82 -7.69 19.14 -10.54
CA LYS A 82 -9.02 18.51 -10.63
C LYS A 82 -8.92 16.98 -10.62
N PHE A 83 -7.95 16.41 -11.34
CA PHE A 83 -7.75 14.97 -11.36
C PHE A 83 -7.32 14.45 -9.98
N VAL A 84 -6.38 15.14 -9.33
CA VAL A 84 -5.92 14.81 -7.96
C VAL A 84 -7.08 14.83 -6.96
N GLU A 85 -7.97 15.82 -7.06
CA GLU A 85 -9.17 15.93 -6.23
C GLU A 85 -10.11 14.73 -6.44
N ILE A 86 -10.36 14.35 -7.69
CA ILE A 86 -11.19 13.18 -8.04
C ILE A 86 -10.57 11.88 -7.52
N ALA A 87 -9.25 11.73 -7.67
CA ALA A 87 -8.54 10.55 -7.23
C ALA A 87 -8.45 10.43 -5.70
N ALA A 88 -8.81 11.48 -4.95
CA ALA A 88 -8.95 11.50 -3.49
C ALA A 88 -7.73 10.92 -2.74
N GLY A 89 -6.52 11.16 -3.27
CA GLY A 89 -5.28 10.67 -2.69
C GLY A 89 -5.03 9.16 -2.82
N LEU A 90 -5.83 8.43 -3.59
CA LEU A 90 -5.63 7.01 -3.88
C LEU A 90 -4.49 6.85 -4.90
N PRO A 91 -3.33 6.25 -4.53
CA PRO A 91 -2.20 6.13 -5.44
C PRO A 91 -2.56 5.42 -6.75
N LEU A 92 -3.38 4.35 -6.66
CA LEU A 92 -3.76 3.56 -7.81
C LEU A 92 -4.58 4.36 -8.84
N ALA A 93 -5.42 5.30 -8.40
CA ALA A 93 -6.18 6.19 -9.28
C ALA A 93 -5.31 7.33 -9.86
N LEU A 94 -4.22 7.68 -9.18
CA LEU A 94 -3.27 8.71 -9.61
C LEU A 94 -2.25 8.21 -10.63
N SER A 95 -1.96 6.90 -10.61
CA SER A 95 -0.96 6.25 -11.46
C SER A 95 -1.53 5.38 -12.58
N SER A 96 -2.86 5.36 -12.72
CA SER A 96 -3.60 4.59 -13.72
C SER A 96 -3.47 5.12 -15.14
#